data_AF-A0A6G7XST3-F1
#
_entry.id   AF-A0A6G7XST3-F1
#
_cell.length_a   1.000
_cell.length_b   1.000
_cell.length_c   1.000
_cell.angle_alpha   90.00
_cell.angle_beta   90.00
_cell.angle_gamma   90.00
#
_symmetry.space_group_name_H-M   'P 1'
#
loop_
_entity.id
_entity.type
_entity.pdbx_description
1 polymer ?
#
loop_
_entity_poly.entity_id
_entity_poly.type
_entity_poly.pdbx_seq_one_letter_code
_entity_poly.pdbx_strand_id
1 'polypeptide(L)'
;MRTRVRTALAALSTAALSAAAFTATSAPAGAAPTWAPADSAALHPGVQAYTDGSQCTTNFVFTDAAANVYLGYAAHCAGTGAATDTNGCDAGSLPLGTKVEFSEGGSLVSSGTQLGTGTLVYSSWLAMQKAGTTDTNACEYNDFALVKVDPAFVDDVNPSVPFWGGPEALESNGTTAGEDVFSYGNSSLRGGIEALSPKQGASLGTTGGGWSHSVYTVTPGVPGDSGSAFLDADGNALGTLSTLAIAPVAGSNGVGDLSRELSFAQANSGISGLQLALGTEPFNAIL
;
A
#
# COMPACT_ATOMS: atom_id res chain seq x y z
N MET A 1 -53.22 12.56 74.66
CA MET A 1 -54.00 11.77 73.68
C MET A 1 -54.03 12.55 72.36
N ARG A 2 -53.52 11.94 71.28
CA ARG A 2 -53.78 12.24 69.85
C ARG A 2 -53.20 13.50 69.19
N THR A 3 -52.08 13.28 68.50
CA THR A 3 -51.74 13.58 67.09
C THR A 3 -52.62 14.55 66.27
N ARG A 4 -51.98 15.47 65.51
CA ARG A 4 -52.16 15.76 64.05
C ARG A 4 -51.18 16.87 63.61
N VAL A 5 -50.17 16.59 62.79
CA VAL A 5 -50.10 16.58 61.29
C VAL A 5 -49.73 17.95 60.68
N ARG A 6 -48.47 18.02 60.21
CA ARG A 6 -47.88 18.57 58.96
C ARG A 6 -48.57 19.75 58.25
N THR A 7 -47.77 20.77 57.91
CA THR A 7 -47.37 21.09 56.52
C THR A 7 -46.22 22.11 56.51
N ALA A 8 -45.07 21.72 55.97
CA ALA A 8 -43.97 22.62 55.63
C ALA A 8 -44.14 23.02 54.16
N LEU A 9 -44.16 24.33 53.87
CA LEU A 9 -44.03 24.85 52.51
C LEU A 9 -42.54 24.80 52.11
N ALA A 10 -42.20 23.96 51.13
CA ALA A 10 -40.93 24.02 50.44
C ALA A 10 -41.08 24.92 49.21
N ALA A 11 -40.27 25.99 49.15
CA ALA A 11 -40.15 26.85 47.99
C ALA A 11 -39.40 26.12 46.86
N LEU A 12 -40.03 26.01 45.69
CA LEU A 12 -39.39 25.51 44.47
C LEU A 12 -38.65 26.68 43.80
N SER A 13 -37.33 26.66 43.87
CA SER A 13 -36.43 27.46 43.04
C SER A 13 -36.21 26.74 41.71
N THR A 14 -36.81 27.25 40.64
CA THR A 14 -36.55 26.81 39.26
C THR A 14 -35.19 27.32 38.80
N ALA A 15 -34.20 26.44 38.72
CA ALA A 15 -32.94 26.67 38.01
C ALA A 15 -33.18 26.49 36.50
N ALA A 16 -33.06 27.57 35.73
CA ALA A 16 -33.04 27.51 34.27
C ALA A 16 -31.65 27.01 33.82
N LEU A 17 -31.55 25.75 33.41
CA LEU A 17 -30.39 25.25 32.66
C LEU A 17 -30.55 25.67 31.20
N SER A 18 -29.75 26.64 30.76
CA SER A 18 -29.57 26.98 29.36
C SER A 18 -28.79 25.85 28.68
N ALA A 19 -29.48 24.95 27.97
CA ALA A 19 -28.85 23.97 27.10
C ALA A 19 -28.30 24.68 25.86
N ALA A 20 -27.00 25.01 25.86
CA ALA A 20 -26.28 25.35 24.64
C ALA A 20 -26.13 24.09 23.79
N ALA A 21 -26.98 23.97 22.76
CA ALA A 21 -26.85 22.94 21.74
C ALA A 21 -25.59 23.24 20.90
N PHE A 22 -24.51 22.50 21.17
CA PHE A 22 -23.40 22.41 20.22
C PHE A 22 -23.90 21.63 18.99
N THR A 23 -24.25 22.33 17.93
CA THR A 23 -24.42 21.72 16.60
C THR A 23 -23.03 21.35 16.09
N ALA A 24 -22.59 20.12 16.36
CA ALA A 24 -21.46 19.54 15.67
C ALA A 24 -21.87 19.37 14.19
N THR A 25 -21.33 20.21 13.31
CA THR A 25 -21.42 20.02 11.87
C THR A 25 -20.57 18.81 11.52
N SER A 26 -21.19 17.62 11.39
CA SER A 26 -20.54 16.48 10.74
C SER A 26 -20.27 16.86 9.30
N ALA A 27 -18.99 17.03 8.94
CA ALA A 27 -18.59 17.09 7.55
C ALA A 27 -19.11 15.84 6.84
N PRO A 28 -19.62 15.95 5.61
CA PRO A 28 -20.01 14.77 4.86
C PRO A 28 -18.77 13.87 4.72
N ALA A 29 -18.89 12.62 5.16
CA ALA A 29 -17.91 11.60 4.79
C ALA A 29 -17.90 11.54 3.26
N GLY A 30 -16.74 11.78 2.63
CA GLY A 30 -16.59 11.61 1.20
C GLY A 30 -17.01 10.19 0.83
N ALA A 31 -17.82 10.04 -0.22
CA ALA A 31 -18.11 8.72 -0.76
C ALA A 31 -16.80 8.06 -1.18
N ALA A 32 -16.65 6.76 -0.92
CA ALA A 32 -15.52 6.00 -1.44
C ALA A 32 -15.47 6.16 -2.98
N PRO A 33 -14.26 6.18 -3.59
CA PRO A 33 -14.14 6.19 -5.04
C PRO A 33 -14.98 5.07 -5.65
N THR A 34 -15.66 5.36 -6.77
CA THR A 34 -16.29 4.32 -7.56
C THR A 34 -15.21 3.74 -8.47
N TRP A 35 -14.93 2.44 -8.32
CA TRP A 35 -13.88 1.77 -9.08
C TRP A 35 -14.36 1.36 -10.48
N ALA A 36 -13.42 1.32 -11.42
CA ALA A 36 -13.63 0.68 -12.73
C ALA A 36 -13.99 -0.80 -12.54
N PRO A 37 -14.69 -1.46 -13.48
CA PRO A 37 -14.85 -2.92 -13.44
C PRO A 37 -13.48 -3.62 -13.48
N ALA A 38 -13.28 -4.64 -12.64
CA ALA A 38 -11.97 -5.28 -12.47
C ALA A 38 -11.42 -5.95 -13.75
N ASP A 39 -12.31 -6.39 -14.64
CA ASP A 39 -11.96 -7.06 -15.90
C ASP A 39 -11.50 -6.11 -17.02
N SER A 40 -11.65 -4.80 -16.83
CA SER A 40 -11.40 -3.77 -17.84
C SER A 40 -10.70 -2.52 -17.31
N ALA A 41 -10.38 -2.49 -16.02
CA ALA A 41 -9.60 -1.41 -15.40
C ALA A 41 -8.21 -1.34 -16.04
N ALA A 42 -7.81 -0.15 -16.50
CA ALA A 42 -6.48 0.05 -17.06
C ALA A 42 -5.41 0.23 -15.97
N LEU A 43 -5.80 0.72 -14.78
CA LEU A 43 -4.91 0.94 -13.66
C LEU A 43 -5.27 0.01 -12.50
N HIS A 44 -4.34 -0.83 -12.09
CA HIS A 44 -4.56 -1.83 -11.04
C HIS A 44 -3.23 -2.22 -10.38
N PRO A 45 -3.25 -2.99 -9.28
CA PRO A 45 -2.08 -3.71 -8.82
C PRO A 45 -1.43 -4.52 -9.95
N GLY A 46 -0.13 -4.34 -10.19
CA GLY A 46 0.55 -5.05 -11.27
C GLY A 46 0.81 -4.26 -12.56
N VAL A 47 0.43 -2.98 -12.65
CA VAL A 47 0.80 -2.16 -13.83
C VAL A 47 2.27 -1.75 -13.75
N GLN A 48 2.91 -1.56 -14.91
CA GLN A 48 4.29 -1.08 -14.95
C GLN A 48 4.31 0.40 -14.61
N ALA A 49 5.11 0.77 -13.61
CA ALA A 49 5.38 2.14 -13.21
C ALA A 49 6.80 2.53 -13.64
N TYR A 50 6.91 3.55 -14.47
CA TYR A 50 8.16 4.10 -14.94
C TYR A 50 8.46 5.43 -14.26
N THR A 51 9.62 5.50 -13.59
CA THR A 51 10.09 6.69 -12.88
C THR A 51 11.53 6.97 -13.32
N ASP A 52 11.75 8.09 -14.02
CA ASP A 52 13.06 8.51 -14.52
C ASP A 52 13.84 7.40 -15.27
N GLY A 53 13.12 6.63 -16.09
CA GLY A 53 13.68 5.52 -16.89
C GLY A 53 13.82 4.19 -16.16
N SER A 54 13.62 4.14 -14.83
CA SER A 54 13.51 2.91 -14.06
C SER A 54 12.11 2.33 -14.16
N GLN A 55 11.99 1.01 -14.32
CA GLN A 55 10.71 0.31 -14.37
C GLN A 55 10.50 -0.52 -13.10
N CYS A 56 9.31 -0.40 -12.53
CA CYS A 56 8.80 -1.20 -11.42
C CYS A 56 7.36 -1.62 -11.67
N THR A 57 6.79 -2.40 -10.75
CA THR A 57 5.40 -2.84 -10.76
C THR A 57 4.65 -2.20 -9.58
N THR A 58 3.40 -1.79 -9.78
CA THR A 58 2.56 -1.25 -8.68
C THR A 58 2.10 -2.36 -7.71
N ASN A 59 1.98 -2.02 -6.42
CA ASN A 59 1.36 -2.87 -5.40
C ASN A 59 -0.15 -2.59 -5.30
N PHE A 60 -0.64 -2.13 -4.16
CA PHE A 60 -2.04 -1.92 -3.86
C PHE A 60 -2.51 -0.51 -4.20
N VAL A 61 -3.83 -0.34 -4.20
CA VAL A 61 -4.49 0.97 -4.27
C VAL A 61 -4.68 1.51 -2.86
N PHE A 62 -4.43 2.80 -2.68
CA PHE A 62 -4.67 3.52 -1.43
C PHE A 62 -5.58 4.71 -1.68
N THR A 63 -6.28 5.14 -0.63
CA THR A 63 -7.13 6.33 -0.63
C THR A 63 -6.83 7.20 0.58
N ASP A 64 -7.30 8.45 0.56
CA ASP A 64 -7.23 9.35 1.69
C ASP A 64 -8.59 9.99 2.03
N ALA A 65 -8.64 10.80 3.10
CA ALA A 65 -9.86 11.49 3.52
C ALA A 65 -10.37 12.54 2.50
N ALA A 66 -9.53 12.92 1.54
CA ALA A 66 -9.88 13.84 0.45
C ALA A 66 -10.27 13.10 -0.85
N ALA A 67 -10.48 11.78 -0.78
CA ALA A 67 -10.81 10.91 -1.91
C ALA A 67 -9.76 10.93 -3.04
N ASN A 68 -8.50 11.22 -2.72
CA ASN A 68 -7.41 11.00 -3.64
C ASN A 68 -7.13 9.51 -3.76
N VAL A 69 -6.70 9.07 -4.95
CA VAL A 69 -6.32 7.68 -5.24
C VAL A 69 -4.81 7.60 -5.49
N TYR A 70 -4.19 6.57 -4.93
CA TYR A 70 -2.77 6.32 -5.05
C TYR A 70 -2.52 4.88 -5.48
N LEU A 71 -1.52 4.67 -6.33
CA LEU A 71 -0.90 3.38 -6.54
C LEU A 71 0.39 3.36 -5.73
N GLY A 72 0.53 2.37 -4.86
CA GLY A 72 1.81 2.17 -4.19
C GLY A 72 2.78 1.38 -5.08
N TYR A 73 4.07 1.48 -4.75
CA TYR A 73 5.15 0.66 -5.29
C TYR A 73 6.35 0.70 -4.34
N ALA A 74 7.49 0.13 -4.73
CA ALA A 74 8.69 0.18 -3.90
C ALA A 74 9.37 1.58 -3.94
N ALA A 75 9.90 2.05 -2.81
CA ALA A 75 10.55 3.37 -2.73
C ALA A 75 11.84 3.43 -3.56
N HIS A 76 12.60 2.34 -3.64
CA HIS A 76 13.80 2.24 -4.46
C HIS A 76 13.53 2.40 -5.97
N CYS A 77 12.27 2.27 -6.42
CA CYS A 77 11.89 2.57 -7.81
C CYS A 77 12.10 4.04 -8.17
N ALA A 78 12.12 4.91 -7.16
CA ALA A 78 12.53 6.30 -7.27
C ALA A 78 13.93 6.54 -6.66
N GLY A 79 14.75 5.51 -6.51
CA GLY A 79 16.12 5.61 -6.04
C GLY A 79 17.04 6.25 -7.08
N THR A 80 18.05 6.99 -6.63
CA THR A 80 19.10 7.57 -7.49
C THR A 80 20.41 6.78 -7.43
N GLY A 81 20.44 5.72 -6.62
CA GLY A 81 21.59 4.87 -6.35
C GLY A 81 21.67 3.65 -7.27
N ALA A 82 22.57 2.73 -6.93
CA ALA A 82 22.62 1.43 -7.56
C ALA A 82 21.41 0.58 -7.15
N ALA A 83 21.03 -0.41 -7.97
CA ALA A 83 19.95 -1.36 -7.63
C ALA A 83 20.23 -2.20 -6.37
N THR A 84 21.47 -2.19 -5.87
CA THR A 84 21.90 -2.86 -4.64
C THR A 84 21.81 -1.95 -3.41
N ASP A 85 21.48 -0.67 -3.58
CA ASP A 85 21.34 0.26 -2.47
C ASP A 85 19.95 0.04 -1.85
N THR A 86 19.88 -0.77 -0.79
CA THR A 86 18.62 -1.18 -0.16
C THR A 86 18.31 -0.42 1.14
N ASN A 87 19.31 0.25 1.72
CA ASN A 87 19.12 0.98 2.97
C ASN A 87 18.52 2.37 2.70
N GLY A 88 17.23 2.53 3.01
CA GLY A 88 16.48 3.76 2.75
C GLY A 88 16.89 4.97 3.61
N CYS A 89 17.63 4.75 4.70
CA CYS A 89 18.15 5.84 5.52
C CYS A 89 19.40 6.50 4.91
N ASP A 90 20.15 5.77 4.07
CA ASP A 90 21.39 6.24 3.44
C ASP A 90 21.25 6.47 1.93
N ALA A 91 20.42 5.67 1.25
CA ALA A 91 20.29 5.70 -0.21
C ALA A 91 19.60 6.97 -0.72
N GLY A 92 20.07 7.49 -1.86
CA GLY A 92 19.47 8.66 -2.51
C GLY A 92 18.14 8.32 -3.18
N SER A 93 17.23 9.30 -3.21
CA SER A 93 15.92 9.18 -3.86
C SER A 93 15.57 10.46 -4.63
N LEU A 94 14.85 10.32 -5.74
CA LEU A 94 14.25 11.39 -6.50
C LEU A 94 13.28 12.18 -5.61
N PRO A 95 13.15 13.50 -5.81
CA PRO A 95 12.29 14.32 -4.97
C PRO A 95 10.80 13.97 -5.13
N LEU A 96 10.01 14.25 -4.09
CA LEU A 96 8.55 14.29 -4.23
C LEU A 96 8.15 15.29 -5.33
N GLY A 97 7.07 14.98 -6.05
CA GLY A 97 6.66 15.72 -7.25
C GLY A 97 7.20 15.13 -8.56
N THR A 98 8.09 14.13 -8.49
CA THR A 98 8.55 13.38 -9.66
C THR A 98 7.38 12.70 -10.38
N LYS A 99 7.35 12.79 -11.71
CA LYS A 99 6.33 12.16 -12.54
C LYS A 99 6.58 10.66 -12.68
N VAL A 100 5.48 9.92 -12.69
CA VAL A 100 5.47 8.47 -12.90
C VAL A 100 4.52 8.18 -14.06
N GLU A 101 4.97 7.39 -15.01
CA GLU A 101 4.16 6.89 -16.14
C GLU A 101 3.69 5.47 -15.81
N PHE A 102 2.39 5.20 -15.97
CA PHE A 102 1.84 3.86 -15.88
C PHE A 102 1.66 3.30 -17.28
N SER A 103 2.20 2.10 -17.53
CA SER A 103 2.25 1.52 -18.87
C SER A 103 1.98 0.01 -18.86
N GLU A 104 1.62 -0.51 -20.02
CA GLU A 104 1.41 -1.93 -20.31
C GLU A 104 2.26 -2.37 -21.49
N GLY A 105 2.68 -3.64 -21.51
CA GLY A 105 3.45 -4.19 -22.63
C GLY A 105 4.87 -3.63 -22.74
N GLY A 106 5.37 -3.01 -21.67
CA GLY A 106 6.76 -2.62 -21.55
C GLY A 106 7.71 -3.81 -21.69
N SER A 107 8.87 -3.56 -22.29
CA SER A 107 9.91 -4.55 -22.58
C SER A 107 11.30 -3.91 -22.53
N LEU A 108 12.35 -4.72 -22.75
CA LEU A 108 13.73 -4.23 -22.88
C LEU A 108 13.94 -3.19 -24.00
N VAL A 109 13.01 -3.06 -24.95
CA VAL A 109 13.16 -2.19 -26.13
C VAL A 109 12.08 -1.10 -26.25
N SER A 110 11.11 -1.06 -25.34
CA SER A 110 10.01 -0.10 -25.35
C SER A 110 9.39 0.03 -23.95
N SER A 111 8.95 1.22 -23.54
CA SER A 111 8.13 1.38 -22.32
C SER A 111 6.69 0.88 -22.48
N GLY A 112 6.33 0.44 -23.69
CA GLY A 112 5.00 -0.11 -23.99
C GLY A 112 3.99 0.98 -24.33
N THR A 113 2.73 0.73 -24.00
CA THR A 113 1.61 1.67 -24.16
C THR A 113 1.36 2.35 -22.84
N GLN A 114 1.37 3.69 -22.84
CA GLN A 114 1.01 4.47 -21.66
C GLN A 114 -0.49 4.30 -21.37
N LEU A 115 -0.79 3.85 -20.16
CA LEU A 115 -2.14 3.68 -19.60
C LEU A 115 -2.57 4.93 -18.83
N GLY A 116 -1.63 5.58 -18.14
CA GLY A 116 -1.93 6.73 -17.30
C GLY A 116 -0.67 7.40 -16.75
N THR A 117 -0.86 8.40 -15.89
CA THR A 117 0.24 9.06 -15.19
C THR A 117 -0.11 9.33 -13.74
N GLY A 118 0.93 9.54 -12.94
CA GLY A 118 0.81 9.98 -11.57
C GLY A 118 2.00 10.83 -11.14
N THR A 119 2.04 11.13 -9.85
CA THR A 119 3.09 11.92 -9.22
C THR A 119 3.51 11.27 -7.91
N LEU A 120 4.80 11.06 -7.71
CA LEU A 120 5.37 10.58 -6.44
C LEU A 120 5.06 11.58 -5.33
N VAL A 121 4.27 11.18 -4.34
CA VAL A 121 3.84 12.05 -3.22
C VAL A 121 4.33 11.57 -1.87
N TYR A 122 4.82 10.34 -1.78
CA TYR A 122 5.43 9.79 -0.58
C TYR A 122 6.50 8.78 -0.97
N SER A 123 7.61 8.79 -0.23
CA SER A 123 8.69 7.81 -0.28
C SER A 123 9.15 7.56 1.15
N SER A 124 9.19 6.30 1.58
CA SER A 124 9.66 5.90 2.90
C SER A 124 11.11 6.34 3.13
N TRP A 125 11.96 6.29 2.10
CA TRP A 125 13.36 6.69 2.19
C TRP A 125 13.50 8.17 2.51
N LEU A 126 12.81 9.04 1.75
CA LEU A 126 12.78 10.48 2.02
C LEU A 126 12.17 10.79 3.39
N ALA A 127 11.12 10.05 3.78
CA ALA A 127 10.46 10.22 5.07
C ALA A 127 11.37 9.81 6.25
N MET A 128 12.06 8.69 6.15
CA MET A 128 13.02 8.20 7.14
C MET A 128 14.21 9.16 7.30
N GLN A 129 14.77 9.63 6.18
CA GLN A 129 15.85 10.63 6.19
C GLN A 129 15.40 11.94 6.85
N LYS A 130 14.21 12.44 6.51
CA LYS A 130 13.63 13.63 7.13
C LYS A 130 13.37 13.45 8.62
N ALA A 131 12.94 12.27 9.04
CA ALA A 131 12.67 11.92 10.43
C ALA A 131 13.95 11.62 11.24
N GLY A 132 15.10 11.45 10.59
CA GLY A 132 16.32 10.98 11.23
C GLY A 132 16.19 9.57 11.79
N THR A 133 15.50 8.68 11.07
CA THR A 133 15.29 7.29 11.48
C THR A 133 16.64 6.57 11.63
N THR A 134 16.83 5.89 12.76
CA THR A 134 18.03 5.10 13.08
C THR A 134 17.74 3.64 13.39
N ASP A 135 16.47 3.22 13.33
CA ASP A 135 16.09 1.82 13.51
C ASP A 135 16.59 1.00 12.33
N THR A 136 17.50 0.06 12.58
CA THR A 136 18.16 -0.70 11.51
C THR A 136 17.16 -1.47 10.66
N ASN A 137 16.10 -2.04 11.24
CA ASN A 137 15.14 -2.81 10.47
C ASN A 137 14.27 -1.90 9.59
N ALA A 138 13.81 -0.76 10.10
CA ALA A 138 13.11 0.22 9.29
C ALA A 138 14.00 0.70 8.14
N CYS A 139 15.26 1.04 8.41
CA CYS A 139 16.20 1.49 7.38
C CYS A 139 16.43 0.45 6.29
N GLU A 140 16.53 -0.83 6.63
CA GLU A 140 16.80 -1.91 5.66
C GLU A 140 15.56 -2.42 4.91
N TYR A 141 14.36 -2.30 5.50
CA TYR A 141 13.18 -3.00 4.99
C TYR A 141 11.96 -2.12 4.71
N ASN A 142 11.94 -0.84 5.13
CA ASN A 142 10.84 0.07 4.79
C ASN A 142 11.07 0.67 3.40
N ASP A 143 10.49 0.05 2.39
CA ASP A 143 10.74 0.36 0.98
C ASP A 143 9.43 0.66 0.26
N PHE A 144 8.62 1.53 0.85
CA PHE A 144 7.27 1.83 0.39
C PHE A 144 7.12 3.27 -0.09
N ALA A 145 6.46 3.45 -1.22
CA ALA A 145 6.18 4.77 -1.78
C ALA A 145 4.78 4.82 -2.40
N LEU A 146 4.23 6.05 -2.51
CA LEU A 146 2.91 6.29 -3.08
C LEU A 146 3.01 7.25 -4.27
N VAL A 147 2.36 6.85 -5.35
CA VAL A 147 2.16 7.65 -6.55
C VAL A 147 0.70 8.07 -6.57
N LYS A 148 0.45 9.38 -6.44
CA LYS A 148 -0.90 9.93 -6.61
C LYS A 148 -1.27 9.86 -8.08
N VAL A 149 -2.35 9.14 -8.38
CA VAL A 149 -2.88 9.02 -9.74
C VAL A 149 -3.35 10.38 -10.22
N ASP A 150 -3.04 10.75 -11.47
CA ASP A 150 -3.57 11.97 -12.06
C ASP A 150 -5.10 11.87 -12.12
N PRO A 151 -5.86 12.91 -11.70
CA PRO A 151 -7.32 12.88 -11.68
C PRO A 151 -7.96 12.40 -12.98
N ALA A 152 -7.31 12.60 -14.14
CA ALA A 152 -7.80 12.14 -15.44
C ALA A 152 -7.91 10.61 -15.57
N PHE A 153 -7.22 9.82 -14.74
CA PHE A 153 -7.19 8.35 -14.82
C PHE A 153 -7.75 7.66 -13.57
N VAL A 154 -8.33 8.41 -12.63
CA VAL A 154 -8.89 7.82 -11.38
C VAL A 154 -10.05 6.87 -11.68
N ASP A 155 -10.86 7.19 -12.68
CA ASP A 155 -11.99 6.36 -13.10
C ASP A 155 -11.55 5.05 -13.80
N ASP A 156 -10.26 4.91 -14.11
CA ASP A 156 -9.68 3.70 -14.71
C ASP A 156 -9.08 2.74 -13.64
N VAL A 157 -9.16 3.11 -12.36
CA VAL A 157 -8.53 2.36 -11.27
C VAL A 157 -9.45 1.25 -10.73
N ASN A 158 -8.88 0.08 -10.49
CA ASN A 158 -9.48 -0.96 -9.67
C ASN A 158 -8.47 -1.53 -8.64
N PRO A 159 -8.87 -1.71 -7.36
CA PRO A 159 -8.00 -2.23 -6.30
C PRO A 159 -7.72 -3.73 -6.34
N SER A 160 -8.43 -4.48 -7.18
CA SER A 160 -8.26 -5.92 -7.28
C SER A 160 -6.95 -6.34 -7.94
N VAL A 161 -6.25 -7.28 -7.31
CA VAL A 161 -5.05 -7.87 -7.90
C VAL A 161 -5.48 -8.77 -9.07
N PRO A 162 -5.01 -8.54 -10.31
CA PRO A 162 -5.40 -9.37 -11.44
C PRO A 162 -5.09 -10.85 -11.18
N PHE A 163 -5.92 -11.73 -11.73
CA PHE A 163 -5.89 -13.19 -11.51
C PHE A 163 -6.30 -13.64 -10.09
N TRP A 164 -5.95 -12.90 -9.03
CA TRP A 164 -6.13 -13.32 -7.65
C TRP A 164 -7.35 -12.71 -6.95
N GLY A 165 -7.82 -11.52 -7.33
CA GLY A 165 -8.78 -10.74 -6.53
C GLY A 165 -8.11 -10.08 -5.31
N GLY A 166 -8.89 -9.75 -4.27
CA GLY A 166 -8.38 -9.11 -3.05
C GLY A 166 -7.74 -7.72 -3.29
N PRO A 167 -7.07 -7.09 -2.32
CA PRO A 167 -6.89 -7.59 -0.97
C PRO A 167 -8.19 -7.54 -0.16
N GLU A 168 -8.40 -8.55 0.68
CA GLU A 168 -9.57 -8.67 1.56
C GLU A 168 -9.43 -7.85 2.85
N ALA A 169 -8.20 -7.73 3.33
CA ALA A 169 -7.82 -6.88 4.46
C ALA A 169 -6.32 -6.51 4.36
N LEU A 170 -5.84 -5.78 5.35
CA LEU A 170 -4.41 -5.61 5.61
C LEU A 170 -3.92 -6.77 6.48
N GLU A 171 -2.85 -7.45 6.09
CA GLU A 171 -2.18 -8.44 6.93
C GLU A 171 -1.39 -7.70 8.03
N SER A 172 -1.52 -8.12 9.30
CA SER A 172 -0.87 -7.44 10.43
C SER A 172 -0.21 -8.36 11.47
N ASN A 173 -0.30 -9.67 11.27
CA ASN A 173 0.24 -10.71 12.14
C ASN A 173 1.57 -11.29 11.63
N GLY A 174 1.93 -10.96 10.38
CA GLY A 174 3.04 -11.54 9.65
C GLY A 174 2.70 -12.90 9.06
N THR A 175 3.74 -13.57 8.55
CA THR A 175 3.62 -14.92 7.97
C THR A 175 4.53 -15.91 8.69
N THR A 176 4.16 -17.18 8.61
CA THR A 176 4.98 -18.30 9.06
C THR A 176 5.50 -19.12 7.89
N ALA A 177 6.59 -19.85 8.12
CA ALA A 177 7.23 -20.63 7.07
C ALA A 177 6.27 -21.74 6.55
N GLY A 178 6.09 -21.79 5.23
CA GLY A 178 5.23 -22.75 4.55
C GLY A 178 3.82 -22.24 4.24
N GLU A 179 3.44 -21.05 4.71
CA GLU A 179 2.18 -20.41 4.29
C GLU A 179 2.23 -20.02 2.82
N ASP A 180 1.12 -20.21 2.10
CA ASP A 180 1.01 -19.80 0.71
C ASP A 180 1.05 -18.27 0.60
N VAL A 181 1.71 -17.79 -0.45
CA VAL A 181 1.72 -16.38 -0.83
C VAL A 181 1.48 -16.22 -2.31
N PHE A 182 0.81 -15.12 -2.67
CA PHE A 182 0.41 -14.82 -4.04
C PHE A 182 0.90 -13.44 -4.44
N SER A 183 1.28 -13.26 -5.69
CA SER A 183 1.75 -11.97 -6.19
C SER A 183 1.39 -11.80 -7.66
N TYR A 184 1.41 -10.57 -8.13
CA TYR A 184 1.28 -10.24 -9.54
C TYR A 184 2.40 -9.27 -9.93
N GLY A 185 3.36 -9.78 -10.72
CA GLY A 185 4.53 -9.01 -11.17
C GLY A 185 4.52 -8.75 -12.66
N ASN A 186 5.01 -7.59 -13.08
CA ASN A 186 4.97 -7.19 -14.49
C ASN A 186 6.30 -6.60 -14.96
N SER A 187 7.40 -7.29 -14.68
CA SER A 187 8.70 -6.91 -15.21
C SER A 187 8.74 -6.85 -16.74
N SER A 188 9.25 -5.74 -17.26
CA SER A 188 9.59 -5.57 -18.68
C SER A 188 10.59 -6.63 -19.21
N LEU A 189 11.35 -7.29 -18.33
CA LEU A 189 12.25 -8.39 -18.71
C LEU A 189 11.49 -9.66 -19.15
N ARG A 190 10.20 -9.76 -18.81
CA ARG A 190 9.33 -10.89 -19.19
C ARG A 190 8.73 -10.72 -20.59
N GLY A 191 9.02 -9.61 -21.28
CA GLY A 191 8.65 -9.40 -22.67
C GLY A 191 7.14 -9.37 -22.94
N GLY A 192 6.35 -8.91 -21.96
CA GLY A 192 4.89 -8.82 -22.07
C GLY A 192 4.15 -10.17 -22.01
N ILE A 193 4.79 -11.24 -21.52
CA ILE A 193 4.12 -12.54 -21.35
C ILE A 193 3.29 -12.52 -20.06
N GLU A 194 2.01 -12.13 -20.16
CA GLU A 194 1.06 -12.03 -19.04
C GLU A 194 0.91 -13.34 -18.24
N ALA A 195 1.07 -14.49 -18.90
CA ALA A 195 1.03 -15.80 -18.22
C ALA A 195 2.13 -15.99 -17.16
N LEU A 196 3.16 -15.12 -17.13
CA LEU A 196 4.22 -15.13 -16.12
C LEU A 196 3.98 -14.12 -14.99
N SER A 197 2.91 -13.34 -15.06
CA SER A 197 2.62 -12.28 -14.10
C SER A 197 2.04 -12.81 -12.79
N PRO A 198 1.04 -13.71 -12.79
CA PRO A 198 0.61 -14.38 -11.57
C PRO A 198 1.76 -15.23 -10.99
N LYS A 199 2.00 -15.05 -9.70
CA LYS A 199 3.02 -15.75 -8.93
C LYS A 199 2.36 -16.41 -7.73
N GLN A 200 2.72 -17.67 -7.51
CA GLN A 200 2.42 -18.39 -6.29
C GLN A 200 3.73 -18.83 -5.67
N GLY A 201 3.75 -18.90 -4.34
CA GLY A 201 4.91 -19.24 -3.57
C GLY A 201 4.58 -19.66 -2.15
N ALA A 202 5.63 -19.82 -1.36
CA ALA A 202 5.54 -20.02 0.08
C ALA A 202 6.35 -18.96 0.81
N SER A 203 5.82 -18.52 1.95
CA SER A 203 6.58 -17.73 2.92
C SER A 203 7.65 -18.60 3.59
N LEU A 204 8.77 -17.97 3.92
CA LEU A 204 9.83 -18.48 4.81
C LEU A 204 9.70 -17.90 6.22
N GLY A 205 8.65 -17.11 6.45
CA GLY A 205 8.34 -16.44 7.70
C GLY A 205 8.73 -14.97 7.72
N THR A 206 8.19 -14.29 8.72
CA THR A 206 8.54 -12.91 9.05
C THR A 206 9.94 -12.80 9.66
N THR A 207 10.67 -11.79 9.22
CA THR A 207 12.08 -11.49 9.53
C THR A 207 12.22 -9.98 9.78
N GLY A 208 13.45 -9.49 9.97
CA GLY A 208 13.70 -8.04 10.11
C GLY A 208 12.93 -7.38 11.25
N GLY A 209 12.74 -8.08 12.37
CA GLY A 209 11.95 -7.56 13.50
C GLY A 209 10.48 -7.29 13.18
N GLY A 210 9.92 -7.95 12.16
CA GLY A 210 8.56 -7.72 11.69
C GLY A 210 8.46 -6.89 10.42
N TRP A 211 9.54 -6.30 9.94
CA TRP A 211 9.51 -5.41 8.77
C TRP A 211 9.60 -6.10 7.42
N SER A 212 9.94 -7.39 7.38
CA SER A 212 10.01 -8.11 6.13
C SER A 212 9.52 -9.55 6.22
N HIS A 213 8.99 -10.06 5.13
CA HIS A 213 8.65 -11.46 4.89
C HIS A 213 9.60 -11.98 3.81
N SER A 214 10.30 -13.09 4.08
CA SER A 214 11.07 -13.76 3.04
C SER A 214 10.19 -14.76 2.33
N VAL A 215 10.20 -14.80 1.00
CA VAL A 215 9.31 -15.68 0.21
C VAL A 215 10.05 -16.39 -0.90
N TYR A 216 9.57 -17.58 -1.28
CA TYR A 216 9.95 -18.25 -2.53
C TYR A 216 8.75 -18.36 -3.45
N THR A 217 8.87 -17.86 -4.67
CA THR A 217 7.85 -18.00 -5.70
C THR A 217 8.32 -18.97 -6.79
N VAL A 218 7.37 -19.69 -7.40
CA VAL A 218 7.66 -20.66 -8.49
C VAL A 218 8.39 -19.97 -9.64
N THR A 219 7.99 -18.74 -9.96
CA THR A 219 8.76 -17.84 -10.82
C THR A 219 9.34 -16.71 -9.96
N PRO A 220 10.64 -16.75 -9.60
CA PRO A 220 11.26 -15.73 -8.77
C PRO A 220 11.01 -14.32 -9.31
N GLY A 221 10.98 -13.33 -8.41
CA GLY A 221 11.03 -11.93 -8.81
C GLY A 221 12.27 -11.65 -9.64
N VAL A 222 12.16 -10.77 -10.62
CA VAL A 222 13.29 -10.25 -11.42
C VAL A 222 13.26 -8.72 -11.41
N PRO A 223 14.34 -8.02 -11.82
CA PRO A 223 14.30 -6.56 -11.91
C PRO A 223 13.09 -6.10 -12.73
N GLY A 224 12.36 -5.10 -12.22
CA GLY A 224 11.06 -4.67 -12.77
C GLY A 224 9.85 -5.25 -12.06
N ASP A 225 9.96 -6.40 -11.39
CA ASP A 225 8.90 -6.90 -10.50
C ASP A 225 8.90 -6.14 -9.15
N SER A 226 9.97 -5.39 -8.84
CA SER A 226 10.04 -4.52 -7.67
C SER A 226 8.78 -3.67 -7.50
N GLY A 227 8.25 -3.63 -6.28
CA GLY A 227 7.00 -2.97 -5.96
C GLY A 227 5.75 -3.82 -6.12
N SER A 228 5.82 -5.04 -6.68
CA SER A 228 4.64 -5.93 -6.82
C SER A 228 3.96 -6.20 -5.48
N ALA A 229 2.63 -6.27 -5.51
CA ALA A 229 1.81 -6.70 -4.38
C ALA A 229 2.09 -8.16 -4.01
N PHE A 230 2.14 -8.45 -2.71
CA PHE A 230 2.08 -9.80 -2.16
C PHE A 230 0.85 -9.93 -1.26
N LEU A 231 0.09 -11.01 -1.46
CA LEU A 231 -1.05 -11.42 -0.66
C LEU A 231 -0.67 -12.66 0.19
N ASP A 232 -1.25 -12.77 1.38
CA ASP A 232 -1.20 -14.00 2.18
C ASP A 232 -2.18 -15.07 1.69
N ALA A 233 -2.27 -16.19 2.41
CA ALA A 233 -3.13 -17.32 2.07
C ALA A 233 -4.65 -17.00 2.11
N ASP A 234 -5.05 -15.95 2.82
CA ASP A 234 -6.43 -15.50 2.95
C ASP A 234 -6.75 -14.34 1.99
N GLY A 235 -5.77 -13.88 1.19
CA GLY A 235 -5.94 -12.75 0.29
C GLY A 235 -5.78 -11.40 0.97
N ASN A 236 -5.17 -11.32 2.16
CA ASN A 236 -4.86 -10.06 2.80
C ASN A 236 -3.58 -9.46 2.21
N ALA A 237 -3.50 -8.13 2.16
CA ALA A 237 -2.32 -7.41 1.70
C ALA A 237 -1.14 -7.62 2.66
N LEU A 238 -0.23 -8.52 2.28
CA LEU A 238 0.96 -8.88 3.04
C LEU A 238 2.05 -7.84 2.91
N GLY A 239 2.34 -7.39 1.68
CA GLY A 239 3.55 -6.61 1.49
C GLY A 239 3.90 -6.15 0.08
N THR A 240 4.97 -5.37 0.03
CA THR A 240 5.58 -4.81 -1.18
C THR A 240 6.84 -5.60 -1.53
N LEU A 241 6.98 -6.08 -2.76
CA LEU A 241 8.24 -6.71 -3.20
C LEU A 241 9.39 -5.68 -3.19
N SER A 242 10.30 -5.77 -2.23
CA SER A 242 11.39 -4.81 -2.02
C SER A 242 12.71 -5.28 -2.63
N THR A 243 13.11 -6.54 -2.40
CA THR A 243 14.42 -7.04 -2.85
C THR A 243 14.35 -8.41 -3.49
N LEU A 244 15.29 -8.64 -4.42
CA LEU A 244 15.75 -9.97 -4.76
C LEU A 244 16.80 -10.34 -3.71
N ALA A 245 16.44 -11.11 -2.69
CA ALA A 245 17.34 -11.35 -1.57
C ALA A 245 18.54 -12.17 -2.06
N ILE A 246 19.73 -11.55 -2.01
CA ILE A 246 21.01 -12.23 -2.28
C ILE A 246 21.50 -12.93 -1.00
N ALA A 247 21.05 -12.47 0.18
CA ALA A 247 21.36 -13.06 1.48
C ALA A 247 20.19 -12.83 2.47
N PRO A 248 20.02 -13.69 3.49
CA PRO A 248 20.78 -14.91 3.75
C PRO A 248 20.29 -16.14 2.96
N VAL A 249 19.12 -16.04 2.31
CA VAL A 249 18.49 -17.17 1.60
C VAL A 249 18.56 -16.92 0.09
N ALA A 250 19.49 -17.59 -0.59
CA ALA A 250 19.73 -17.37 -2.01
C ALA A 250 18.48 -17.69 -2.85
N GLY A 251 18.08 -16.74 -3.69
CA GLY A 251 16.94 -16.89 -4.59
C GLY A 251 15.58 -16.65 -3.95
N SER A 252 15.52 -16.31 -2.66
CA SER A 252 14.28 -15.81 -2.06
C SER A 252 14.08 -14.34 -2.43
N ASN A 253 12.87 -13.85 -2.22
CA ASN A 253 12.52 -12.45 -2.34
C ASN A 253 12.24 -11.85 -0.97
N GLY A 254 12.67 -10.61 -0.75
CA GLY A 254 12.31 -9.84 0.43
C GLY A 254 11.07 -9.01 0.13
N VAL A 255 10.03 -9.19 0.93
CA VAL A 255 8.77 -8.46 0.87
C VAL A 255 8.71 -7.56 2.10
N GLY A 256 8.51 -6.26 1.94
CA GLY A 256 8.30 -5.34 3.06
C GLY A 256 6.93 -5.59 3.71
N ASP A 257 6.84 -5.43 5.02
CA ASP A 257 5.59 -5.61 5.76
C ASP A 257 4.65 -4.41 5.57
N LEU A 258 3.57 -4.59 4.80
CA LEU A 258 2.73 -3.46 4.42
C LEU A 258 2.08 -2.78 5.63
N SER A 259 1.74 -3.52 6.69
CA SER A 259 1.13 -2.94 7.88
C SER A 259 2.06 -1.93 8.56
N ARG A 260 3.34 -2.26 8.70
CA ARG A 260 4.35 -1.34 9.23
C ARG A 260 4.69 -0.22 8.27
N GLU A 261 4.85 -0.52 6.98
CA GLU A 261 5.12 0.48 5.94
C GLU A 261 4.01 1.53 5.86
N LEU A 262 2.75 1.09 5.84
CA LEU A 262 1.58 1.95 5.81
C LEU A 262 1.44 2.74 7.12
N SER A 263 1.66 2.12 8.27
CA SER A 263 1.67 2.81 9.57
C SER A 263 2.72 3.93 9.62
N PHE A 264 3.92 3.67 9.08
CA PHE A 264 4.97 4.67 8.97
C PHE A 264 4.56 5.80 8.02
N ALA A 265 3.96 5.47 6.88
CA ALA A 265 3.44 6.45 5.92
C ALA A 265 2.34 7.33 6.52
N GLN A 266 1.39 6.74 7.24
CA GLN A 266 0.32 7.47 7.94
C GLN A 266 0.89 8.47 8.96
N ALA A 267 1.97 8.11 9.65
CA ALA A 267 2.61 8.97 10.64
C ALA A 267 3.48 10.09 10.02
N ASN A 268 4.05 9.88 8.82
CA ASN A 268 5.13 10.74 8.30
C ASN A 268 4.84 11.42 6.95
N SER A 269 3.80 11.01 6.22
CA SER A 269 3.49 11.55 4.88
C SER A 269 2.78 12.91 4.90
N GLY A 270 1.99 13.17 5.95
CA GLY A 270 1.04 14.28 5.98
C GLY A 270 -0.26 14.03 5.18
N ILE A 271 -0.48 12.81 4.67
CA ILE A 271 -1.70 12.41 3.97
C ILE A 271 -2.75 12.00 5.02
N SER A 272 -3.77 12.84 5.21
CA SER A 272 -4.80 12.60 6.22
C SER A 272 -5.75 11.48 5.81
N GLY A 273 -5.94 10.49 6.68
CA GLY A 273 -6.84 9.36 6.43
C GLY A 273 -6.33 8.37 5.37
N LEU A 274 -5.01 8.33 5.13
CA LEU A 274 -4.39 7.36 4.24
C LEU A 274 -4.75 5.93 4.67
N GLN A 275 -5.32 5.15 3.75
CA GLN A 275 -5.76 3.78 4.01
C GLN A 275 -5.66 2.90 2.75
N LEU A 276 -5.52 1.60 2.95
CA LEU A 276 -5.62 0.59 1.90
C LEU A 276 -7.04 0.55 1.32
N ALA A 277 -7.19 0.51 0.00
CA ALA A 277 -8.45 0.16 -0.66
C ALA A 277 -8.55 -1.36 -0.80
N LEU A 278 -9.69 -1.93 -0.42
CA LEU A 278 -9.96 -3.36 -0.57
C LEU A 278 -10.38 -3.70 -2.00
N GLY A 279 -10.10 -4.92 -2.42
CA GLY A 279 -10.48 -5.44 -3.74
C GLY A 279 -11.98 -5.36 -4.00
N THR A 280 -12.37 -5.23 -5.27
CA THR A 280 -13.78 -5.35 -5.69
C THR A 280 -14.17 -6.79 -6.04
N GLU A 281 -13.18 -7.59 -6.44
CA GLU A 281 -13.31 -9.02 -6.68
C GLU A 281 -12.80 -9.81 -5.46
N PRO A 282 -13.52 -10.85 -5.03
CA PRO A 282 -13.09 -11.67 -3.91
C PRO A 282 -11.79 -12.40 -4.25
N PHE A 283 -10.96 -12.60 -3.23
CA PHE A 283 -9.74 -13.38 -3.36
C PHE A 283 -10.05 -14.83 -3.73
N ASN A 284 -9.28 -15.35 -4.68
CA ASN A 284 -9.38 -16.72 -5.14
C ASN A 284 -7.98 -17.28 -5.42
N ALA A 285 -7.46 -18.05 -4.48
CA ALA A 285 -6.32 -18.93 -4.72
C ALA A 285 -6.76 -20.06 -5.66
N ILE A 286 -6.67 -19.82 -6.97
CA ILE A 286 -6.95 -20.84 -7.98
C ILE A 286 -5.86 -21.92 -7.83
N LEU A 287 -6.24 -23.07 -7.27
CA LEU A 287 -5.44 -24.31 -7.22
C LEU A 287 -5.64 -25.16 -8.47
#